data_AF-A0A9W9ZU89-F1
#
_entry.id   AF-A0A9W9ZU89-F1
#
_cell.length_a   1.000
_cell.length_b   1.000
_cell.length_c   1.000
_cell.angle_alpha   90.00
_cell.angle_beta   90.00
_cell.angle_gamma   90.00
#
_symmetry.space_group_name_H-M   'P 1'
#
loop_
_entity.id
_entity.type
_entity.pdbx_description
1 polymer ?
#
loop_
_entity_poly.entity_id
_entity_poly.type
_entity_poly.pdbx_seq_one_letter_code
_entity_poly.pdbx_strand_id
1 'polypeptide(L)'
;MAFAPHGLNSLQPGDKVPCYVRQAHTFHMPEDGTVPVIMVGPGTGIAPFRSFWQQRQFDIANTSAPRPKTLDFTPDSSPQIRRRNFAASAADSPDSSPRMQQRNFANSPSLKRQIFTEKDRDEDANTNALTSSFGKWGEMLLFFGCRNSTQDYIYKDEMAQAKDEGALTEVWAALSREPEQPKRYVQDMLKLEAFDVCEKLLTQQGHFYVCGDVSMAEDVCRTLQTLLQEYAAMSQQEAQETPTT
;
A
#
# COMPACT_ATOMS: atom_id res chain seq x y z
N MET A 1 -28.66 -10.07 -6.42
CA MET A 1 -28.18 -10.03 -7.81
C MET A 1 -26.74 -9.56 -7.78
N ALA A 2 -25.79 -10.47 -7.98
CA ALA A 2 -24.41 -10.09 -8.29
C ALA A 2 -24.39 -9.77 -9.79
N PHE A 3 -23.98 -8.55 -10.15
CA PHE A 3 -23.77 -8.22 -11.56
C PHE A 3 -22.57 -9.05 -12.05
N ALA A 4 -22.82 -9.98 -12.98
CA ALA A 4 -21.75 -10.64 -13.70
C ALA A 4 -21.01 -9.60 -14.56
N PRO A 5 -19.68 -9.72 -14.76
CA PRO A 5 -18.87 -8.77 -15.54
C PRO A 5 -19.42 -8.50 -16.95
N HIS A 6 -20.12 -9.48 -17.54
CA HIS A 6 -20.83 -9.37 -18.82
C HIS A 6 -21.87 -8.23 -18.86
N GLY A 7 -22.49 -7.92 -17.71
CA GLY A 7 -23.48 -6.87 -17.61
C GLY A 7 -22.89 -5.46 -17.65
N LEU A 8 -21.64 -5.27 -17.23
CA LEU A 8 -20.98 -3.95 -17.28
C LEU A 8 -20.36 -3.67 -18.65
N ASN A 9 -19.80 -4.70 -19.31
CA ASN A 9 -19.14 -4.56 -20.61
C ASN A 9 -20.11 -4.22 -21.76
N SER A 10 -21.41 -4.37 -21.56
CA SER A 10 -22.45 -4.11 -22.57
C SER A 10 -23.16 -2.75 -22.40
N LEU A 11 -22.84 -2.01 -21.34
CA LEU A 11 -23.47 -0.72 -21.04
C LEU A 11 -23.00 0.37 -22.00
N GLN A 12 -23.90 1.31 -22.27
CA GLN A 12 -23.63 2.51 -23.04
C GLN A 12 -23.64 3.75 -22.14
N PRO A 13 -22.93 4.84 -22.52
CA PRO A 13 -23.05 6.11 -21.82
C PRO A 13 -24.52 6.55 -21.72
N GLY A 14 -24.97 6.83 -20.49
CA GLY A 14 -26.37 7.20 -20.19
C GLY A 14 -27.19 6.07 -19.55
N ASP A 15 -26.71 4.82 -19.57
CA ASP A 15 -27.37 3.71 -18.89
C ASP A 15 -27.32 3.88 -17.37
N LYS A 16 -28.43 3.55 -16.70
CA LYS A 16 -28.52 3.61 -15.24
C LYS A 16 -27.99 2.33 -14.62
N VAL A 17 -26.97 2.45 -13.78
CA VAL A 17 -26.41 1.34 -13.00
C VAL A 17 -26.79 1.51 -11.53
N PRO A 18 -27.59 0.60 -10.94
CA PRO A 18 -27.85 0.65 -9.51
C PRO A 18 -26.58 0.24 -8.76
N CYS A 19 -25.99 1.19 -8.03
CA CYS A 19 -24.81 0.97 -7.21
C CYS A 19 -25.00 1.55 -5.80
N TYR A 20 -24.21 1.07 -4.86
CA TYR A 20 -24.13 1.61 -3.50
C TYR A 20 -22.70 1.48 -3.02
N VAL A 21 -22.25 2.42 -2.20
CA VAL A 21 -20.89 2.43 -1.66
C VAL A 21 -20.86 1.56 -0.41
N ARG A 22 -19.91 0.62 -0.36
CA ARG A 22 -19.52 -0.04 0.89
C ARG A 22 -18.19 0.56 1.32
N GLN A 23 -18.16 1.12 2.53
CA GLN A 23 -16.93 1.64 3.10
C GLN A 23 -16.00 0.47 3.46
N ALA A 24 -14.73 0.57 3.04
CA ALA A 24 -13.67 -0.30 3.53
C ALA A 24 -13.06 0.37 4.77
N HIS A 25 -13.24 -0.24 5.94
CA HIS A 25 -12.82 0.37 7.20
C HIS A 25 -11.30 0.34 7.41
N THR A 26 -10.61 -0.63 6.82
CA THR A 26 -9.17 -0.80 6.97
C THR A 26 -8.39 -0.33 5.74
N PHE A 27 -8.98 -0.38 4.55
CA PHE A 27 -8.29 -0.10 3.29
C PHE A 27 -8.38 1.39 2.89
N HIS A 28 -7.68 2.24 3.63
CA HIS A 28 -7.54 3.66 3.33
C HIS A 28 -6.08 4.09 3.46
N MET A 29 -5.68 5.18 2.80
CA MET A 29 -4.35 5.76 2.99
C MET A 29 -4.15 6.18 4.45
N PRO A 30 -2.90 6.21 4.94
CA PRO A 30 -2.59 6.70 6.28
C PRO A 30 -3.04 8.16 6.45
N GLU A 31 -3.43 8.54 7.67
CA GLU A 31 -3.78 9.93 7.98
C GLU A 31 -2.57 10.86 7.85
N ASP A 32 -1.41 10.38 8.29
CA ASP A 32 -0.13 11.05 8.09
C ASP A 32 0.37 10.79 6.68
N GLY A 33 0.36 11.83 5.84
CA GLY A 33 0.85 11.73 4.48
C GLY A 33 2.38 11.59 4.36
N THR A 34 3.13 11.71 5.45
CA THR A 34 4.61 11.63 5.47
C THR A 34 5.13 10.20 5.63
N VAL A 35 4.30 9.25 6.09
CA VAL A 35 4.72 7.85 6.22
C VAL A 35 4.71 7.17 4.85
N PRO A 36 5.63 6.23 4.59
CA PRO A 36 5.69 5.53 3.32
C PRO A 36 4.51 4.56 3.15
N VAL A 37 4.10 4.37 1.91
CA VAL A 37 3.01 3.48 1.50
C VAL A 37 3.53 2.50 0.47
N ILE A 38 3.46 1.21 0.78
CA ILE A 38 3.86 0.12 -0.11
C ILE A 38 2.61 -0.61 -0.58
N MET A 39 2.42 -0.70 -1.89
CA MET A 39 1.23 -1.25 -2.52
C MET A 39 1.59 -2.42 -3.42
N VAL A 40 0.92 -3.56 -3.27
CA VAL A 40 1.12 -4.75 -4.11
C VAL A 40 -0.19 -5.13 -4.77
N GLY A 41 -0.27 -4.97 -6.09
CA GLY A 41 -1.53 -5.08 -6.82
C GLY A 41 -1.40 -5.57 -8.25
N PRO A 42 -1.18 -6.88 -8.50
CA PRO A 42 -1.11 -7.41 -9.85
C PRO A 42 -2.48 -7.46 -10.54
N GLY A 43 -2.47 -7.26 -11.86
CA GLY A 43 -3.67 -7.26 -12.70
C GLY A 43 -4.73 -6.28 -12.19
N THR A 44 -5.99 -6.72 -12.10
CA THR A 44 -7.09 -5.88 -11.59
C THR A 44 -6.95 -5.51 -10.12
N GLY A 45 -6.03 -6.14 -9.37
CA GLY A 45 -5.68 -5.75 -8.01
C GLY A 45 -5.10 -4.34 -7.89
N ILE A 46 -4.72 -3.71 -9.01
CA ILE A 46 -4.28 -2.30 -9.03
C ILE A 46 -5.43 -1.30 -8.77
N ALA A 47 -6.69 -1.72 -8.90
CA ALA A 47 -7.85 -0.82 -8.90
C ALA A 47 -7.95 0.12 -7.69
N PRO A 48 -7.79 -0.32 -6.42
CA PRO A 48 -7.83 0.61 -5.30
C PRO A 48 -6.57 1.48 -5.20
N PHE A 49 -5.43 1.01 -5.70
CA PHE A 49 -4.21 1.83 -5.71
C PHE A 49 -4.32 2.97 -6.70
N ARG A 50 -5.10 2.81 -7.77
CA ARG A 50 -5.43 3.91 -8.69
C ARG A 50 -6.07 5.09 -7.97
N SER A 51 -6.97 4.83 -7.02
CA SER A 51 -7.54 5.93 -6.23
C SER A 51 -6.52 6.54 -5.26
N PHE A 52 -5.57 5.74 -4.74
CA PHE A 52 -4.53 6.25 -3.83
C PHE A 52 -3.59 7.23 -4.53
N TRP A 53 -3.03 6.88 -5.70
CA TRP A 53 -2.13 7.80 -6.40
C TRP A 53 -2.89 9.00 -6.97
N GLN A 54 -4.13 8.84 -7.44
CA GLN A 54 -4.95 9.97 -7.88
C GLN A 54 -5.27 10.94 -6.72
N GLN A 55 -5.59 10.41 -5.54
CA GLN A 55 -5.79 11.24 -4.35
C GLN A 55 -4.49 11.95 -3.96
N ARG A 56 -3.33 11.28 -4.08
CA ARG A 56 -2.02 11.90 -3.85
C ARG A 56 -1.70 13.00 -4.86
N GLN A 57 -1.94 12.78 -6.15
CA GLN A 57 -1.81 13.81 -7.21
C GLN A 57 -2.70 15.02 -6.90
N PHE A 58 -3.96 14.77 -6.53
CA PHE A 58 -4.88 15.84 -6.13
C PHE A 58 -4.34 16.60 -4.91
N ASP A 59 -3.89 15.91 -3.87
CA ASP A 59 -3.36 16.53 -2.66
C ASP A 59 -2.08 17.34 -2.95
N ILE A 60 -1.19 16.85 -3.83
CA ILE A 60 0.00 17.57 -4.28
C ILE A 60 -0.41 18.87 -5.01
N ALA A 61 -1.30 18.77 -6.00
CA ALA A 61 -1.76 19.92 -6.77
C ALA A 61 -2.52 20.95 -5.91
N ASN A 62 -3.20 20.50 -4.85
CA ASN A 62 -4.05 21.34 -4.00
C ASN A 62 -3.46 21.61 -2.60
N THR A 63 -2.16 21.36 -2.37
CA THR A 63 -1.50 21.60 -1.06
C THR A 63 -1.51 23.08 -0.62
N SER A 64 -1.98 24.01 -1.46
CA SER A 64 -2.28 25.40 -1.12
C SER A 64 -3.72 25.69 -0.65
N ALA A 65 -4.63 24.70 -0.62
CA ALA A 65 -6.02 24.88 -0.16
C ALA A 65 -6.39 23.89 0.96
N PRO A 66 -7.01 24.33 2.07
CA PRO A 66 -7.41 23.44 3.16
C PRO A 66 -8.47 22.44 2.68
N ARG A 67 -8.25 21.14 2.97
CA ARG A 67 -9.22 20.07 2.72
C ARG A 67 -10.52 20.35 3.47
N PRO A 68 -11.70 20.36 2.81
CA PRO A 68 -12.95 20.22 3.54
C PRO A 68 -12.97 18.85 4.19
N LYS A 69 -12.98 18.83 5.52
CA LYS A 69 -13.17 17.61 6.30
C LYS A 69 -14.64 17.21 6.13
N THR A 70 -14.84 16.01 5.59
CA THR A 70 -16.14 15.36 5.38
C THR A 70 -16.92 15.91 4.17
N LEU A 71 -17.05 15.07 3.14
CA LEU A 71 -18.17 15.18 2.21
C LEU A 71 -19.42 14.74 2.98
N ASP A 72 -20.10 15.71 3.56
CA ASP A 72 -21.43 15.51 4.11
C ASP A 72 -22.36 15.19 2.93
N PHE A 73 -22.56 13.91 2.64
CA PHE A 73 -23.69 13.48 1.81
C PHE A 73 -24.96 13.83 2.60
N THR A 74 -25.49 15.03 2.41
CA THR A 74 -26.86 15.34 2.82
C THR A 74 -27.78 14.42 2.01
N PRO A 75 -28.55 13.51 2.64
CA PRO A 75 -29.49 12.68 1.90
C PRO A 75 -30.54 13.60 1.27
N ASP A 76 -30.67 13.50 -0.05
CA ASP A 76 -31.81 14.07 -0.78
C ASP A 76 -33.12 13.69 -0.07
N SER A 77 -34.00 14.68 0.08
CA SER A 77 -35.29 14.63 0.76
C SER A 77 -36.32 13.80 -0.02
N SER A 78 -36.00 12.54 -0.29
CA SER A 78 -36.91 11.55 -0.84
C SER A 78 -37.52 10.68 0.29
N PRO A 79 -38.82 10.34 0.23
CA PRO A 79 -39.55 9.77 1.37
C PRO A 79 -39.05 8.36 1.75
N GLN A 80 -38.59 8.26 3.00
CA GLN A 80 -38.04 7.04 3.62
C GLN A 80 -39.11 5.95 3.82
N ILE A 81 -38.89 4.78 3.23
CA ILE A 81 -39.69 3.57 3.49
C ILE A 81 -39.30 3.01 4.87
N ARG A 82 -40.25 3.09 5.83
CA ARG A 82 -40.11 2.56 7.19
C ARG A 82 -39.72 1.07 7.20
N ARG A 83 -38.51 0.75 7.68
CA ARG A 83 -38.16 -0.61 8.12
C ARG A 83 -38.31 -0.70 9.64
N ARG A 84 -39.06 -1.73 10.08
CA ARG A 84 -39.34 -2.05 11.49
C ARG A 84 -38.09 -2.56 12.20
N ASN A 85 -37.85 -2.03 13.39
CA ASN A 85 -36.83 -2.48 14.34
C ASN A 85 -37.16 -3.87 14.90
N PHE A 86 -36.14 -4.71 15.04
CA PHE A 86 -36.12 -5.80 16.01
C PHE A 86 -34.94 -5.58 16.95
N ALA A 87 -35.24 -5.53 18.24
CA ALA A 87 -34.30 -5.31 19.33
C ALA A 87 -33.72 -6.64 19.84
N ALA A 88 -32.46 -6.60 20.30
CA ALA A 88 -31.92 -7.53 21.29
C ALA A 88 -30.82 -6.82 22.14
N SER A 89 -31.13 -6.75 23.43
CA SER A 89 -30.33 -6.42 24.64
C SER A 89 -29.28 -7.52 24.95
N ALA A 90 -28.25 -7.46 25.80
CA ALA A 90 -27.45 -6.47 26.58
C ALA A 90 -26.30 -7.26 27.29
N ALA A 91 -25.43 -6.54 28.02
CA ALA A 91 -24.51 -6.95 29.11
C ALA A 91 -23.12 -7.49 28.70
N ASP A 92 -22.00 -7.28 29.41
CA ASP A 92 -21.56 -6.39 30.50
C ASP A 92 -20.01 -6.50 30.55
N SER A 93 -19.30 -5.47 31.01
CA SER A 93 -17.83 -5.45 31.27
C SER A 93 -17.49 -6.12 32.64
N PRO A 94 -16.22 -6.40 33.05
CA PRO A 94 -15.18 -5.38 33.29
C PRO A 94 -13.68 -5.77 33.10
N ASP A 95 -12.90 -4.74 32.78
CA ASP A 95 -11.57 -4.34 33.32
C ASP A 95 -10.56 -5.38 33.87
N SER A 96 -9.33 -5.37 33.33
CA SER A 96 -8.10 -5.30 34.14
C SER A 96 -6.85 -5.17 33.25
N SER A 97 -6.16 -4.04 33.37
CA SER A 97 -4.76 -3.87 32.91
C SER A 97 -3.78 -4.56 33.86
N PRO A 98 -2.59 -4.95 33.37
CA PRO A 98 -1.37 -4.59 34.09
C PRO A 98 -0.30 -3.94 33.21
N ARG A 99 0.18 -2.79 33.69
CA ARG A 99 1.48 -2.17 33.39
C ARG A 99 2.62 -3.18 33.58
N MET A 100 3.48 -3.36 32.58
CA MET A 100 4.88 -3.76 32.80
C MET A 100 5.85 -3.06 31.83
N GLN A 101 6.57 -2.10 32.43
CA GLN A 101 8.03 -1.88 32.34
C GLN A 101 8.69 -1.78 30.95
N GLN A 102 9.02 -0.52 30.62
CA GLN A 102 10.11 -0.12 29.74
C GLN A 102 11.37 -0.95 30.00
N ARG A 103 11.89 -1.63 28.97
CA ARG A 103 13.28 -2.09 28.92
C ARG A 103 14.01 -1.33 27.84
N ASN A 104 14.85 -0.40 28.28
CA ASN A 104 15.97 0.11 27.52
C ASN A 104 16.92 -1.05 27.21
N PHE A 105 17.11 -1.36 25.93
CA PHE A 105 18.30 -2.07 25.45
C PHE A 105 18.96 -1.23 24.37
N ALA A 106 19.82 -0.33 24.83
CA ALA A 106 20.96 0.09 24.06
C ALA A 106 21.95 -1.08 23.94
N ASN A 107 22.61 -1.16 22.77
CA ASN A 107 23.81 -1.93 22.42
C ASN A 107 23.65 -3.40 21.98
N SER A 108 23.66 -3.62 20.66
CA SER A 108 24.74 -4.37 19.97
C SER A 108 24.59 -4.28 18.44
N PRO A 109 25.65 -4.55 17.62
CA PRO A 109 26.00 -3.70 16.49
C PRO A 109 25.78 -4.32 15.10
N SER A 110 25.35 -3.46 14.16
CA SER A 110 25.88 -3.30 12.80
C SER A 110 26.11 -4.55 11.92
N LEU A 111 25.14 -4.86 11.04
CA LEU A 111 25.38 -5.61 9.79
C LEU A 111 25.64 -4.71 8.56
N LYS A 112 25.98 -3.42 8.77
CA LYS A 112 26.44 -2.51 7.69
C LYS A 112 27.97 -2.51 7.50
N ARG A 113 28.73 -3.42 8.12
CA ARG A 113 30.22 -3.37 8.10
C ARG A 113 30.93 -4.51 7.37
N GLN A 114 30.24 -5.37 6.64
CA GLN A 114 30.90 -6.48 5.92
C GLN A 114 30.80 -6.45 4.39
N ILE A 115 30.25 -5.37 3.81
CA ILE A 115 30.26 -5.17 2.35
C ILE A 115 31.07 -3.91 1.95
N PHE A 116 31.56 -3.12 2.93
CA PHE A 116 32.27 -1.87 2.63
C PHE A 116 33.56 -1.70 3.44
N THR A 117 34.64 -2.34 2.97
CA THR A 117 36.05 -2.08 3.26
C THR A 117 36.82 -2.73 2.09
N GLU A 118 37.61 -2.11 1.22
CA GLU A 118 38.26 -0.80 1.10
C GLU A 118 38.50 -0.58 -0.40
N LYS A 119 38.12 0.57 -0.98
CA LYS A 119 38.97 1.32 -1.91
C LYS A 119 38.39 2.70 -2.19
N ASP A 120 39.28 3.69 -2.08
CA ASP A 120 39.14 5.11 -2.43
C ASP A 120 38.35 5.98 -1.44
N ARG A 121 39.10 6.39 -0.40
CA ARG A 121 38.99 7.70 0.23
C ARG A 121 39.21 8.75 -0.85
N ASP A 122 38.21 9.56 -1.11
CA ASP A 122 38.30 11.02 -1.10
C ASP A 122 36.88 11.60 -0.99
N GLU A 123 36.79 12.66 -0.19
CA GLU A 123 35.73 13.66 -0.01
C GLU A 123 34.34 13.40 -0.64
N ASP A 124 33.29 13.35 0.21
CA ASP A 124 32.22 14.34 0.14
C ASP A 124 31.08 14.08 1.15
N ALA A 125 30.73 15.15 1.87
CA ALA A 125 29.66 15.25 2.87
C ALA A 125 28.24 15.17 2.25
N ASN A 126 27.95 14.13 1.47
CA ASN A 126 26.74 14.04 0.65
C ASN A 126 25.77 12.89 1.02
N THR A 127 26.01 12.17 2.11
CA THR A 127 25.15 11.03 2.51
C THR A 127 23.83 11.44 3.18
N ASN A 128 23.61 12.74 3.44
CA ASN A 128 22.35 13.29 3.94
C ASN A 128 21.46 13.93 2.85
N ALA A 129 21.85 13.88 1.57
CA ALA A 129 21.11 14.55 0.50
C ALA A 129 20.05 13.67 -0.18
N LEU A 130 20.17 12.33 -0.12
CA LEU A 130 19.21 11.44 -0.80
C LEU A 130 17.90 11.25 -0.02
N THR A 131 17.90 11.49 1.29
CA THR A 131 16.70 11.53 2.13
C THR A 131 15.90 12.85 2.03
N SER A 132 16.35 13.82 1.21
CA SER A 132 15.82 15.19 1.19
C SER A 132 15.04 15.57 -0.08
N SER A 133 14.61 14.63 -0.93
CA SER A 133 13.93 14.97 -2.20
C SER A 133 12.42 14.67 -2.24
N PHE A 134 11.87 13.89 -1.30
CA PHE A 134 10.43 13.70 -1.17
C PHE A 134 9.87 14.77 -0.24
N GLY A 135 9.40 15.89 -0.80
CA GLY A 135 9.04 17.11 -0.06
C GLY A 135 8.16 16.91 1.19
N LYS A 136 6.84 17.16 1.08
CA LYS A 136 5.88 17.06 2.20
C LYS A 136 5.33 15.64 2.40
N TRP A 137 5.67 14.71 1.51
CA TRP A 137 4.97 13.44 1.37
C TRP A 137 5.93 12.26 1.49
N GLY A 138 5.46 11.20 2.15
CA GLY A 138 6.16 9.93 2.23
C GLY A 138 6.19 9.20 0.90
N GLU A 139 7.13 8.29 0.76
CA GLU A 139 7.30 7.52 -0.47
C GLU A 139 6.09 6.63 -0.75
N MET A 140 5.69 6.55 -2.02
CA MET A 140 4.60 5.67 -2.44
C MET A 140 5.12 4.67 -3.47
N LEU A 141 5.27 3.42 -3.04
CA LEU A 141 5.85 2.33 -3.81
C LEU A 141 4.75 1.43 -4.37
N LEU A 142 4.81 1.09 -5.66
CA LEU A 142 3.85 0.18 -6.30
C LEU A 142 4.53 -1.04 -6.93
N PHE A 143 4.20 -2.22 -6.43
CA PHE A 143 4.56 -3.50 -7.03
C PHE A 143 3.39 -4.01 -7.87
N PHE A 144 3.50 -3.83 -9.19
CA PHE A 144 2.52 -4.26 -10.17
C PHE A 144 2.97 -5.55 -10.87
N GLY A 145 2.02 -6.39 -11.26
CA GLY A 145 2.31 -7.62 -12.00
C GLY A 145 1.30 -7.86 -13.11
N CYS A 146 1.78 -8.26 -14.28
CA CYS A 146 0.96 -8.63 -15.43
C CYS A 146 1.62 -9.74 -16.26
N ARG A 147 0.99 -10.16 -17.36
CA ARG A 147 1.56 -11.16 -18.26
C ARG A 147 2.59 -10.52 -19.18
N ASN A 148 2.23 -9.42 -19.83
CA ASN A 148 2.96 -8.81 -20.92
C ASN A 148 2.87 -7.30 -20.88
N SER A 149 3.98 -6.65 -21.22
CA SER A 149 4.09 -5.20 -21.22
C SER A 149 3.18 -4.47 -22.23
N THR A 150 2.71 -5.18 -23.25
CA THR A 150 1.94 -4.62 -24.38
C THR A 150 0.44 -4.91 -24.31
N GLN A 151 0.00 -5.91 -23.54
CA GLN A 151 -1.40 -6.37 -23.57
C GLN A 151 -2.16 -6.03 -22.30
N ASP A 152 -1.59 -6.33 -21.13
CA ASP A 152 -2.29 -6.26 -19.84
C ASP A 152 -1.57 -5.39 -18.80
N TYR A 153 -0.65 -4.55 -19.26
CA TYR A 153 -0.09 -3.45 -18.48
C TYR A 153 -1.09 -2.28 -18.41
N ILE A 154 -2.20 -2.51 -17.70
CA ILE A 154 -3.26 -1.51 -17.50
C ILE A 154 -2.73 -0.29 -16.74
N TYR A 155 -3.19 0.90 -17.13
CA TYR A 155 -2.81 2.20 -16.53
C TYR A 155 -1.31 2.53 -16.60
N LYS A 156 -0.55 1.93 -17.53
CA LYS A 156 0.89 2.19 -17.71
C LYS A 156 1.22 3.68 -17.81
N ASP A 157 0.51 4.40 -18.67
CA ASP A 157 0.77 5.83 -18.90
C ASP A 157 0.36 6.68 -17.69
N GLU A 158 -0.73 6.34 -17.01
CA GLU A 158 -1.15 7.02 -15.78
C GLU A 158 -0.14 6.81 -14.64
N MET A 159 0.43 5.61 -14.50
CA MET A 159 1.48 5.34 -13.53
C MET A 159 2.76 6.14 -13.84
N ALA A 160 3.15 6.22 -15.12
CA ALA A 160 4.29 7.05 -15.53
C ALA A 160 4.05 8.53 -15.21
N GLN A 161 2.87 9.05 -15.55
CA GLN A 161 2.47 10.41 -15.20
C GLN A 161 2.46 10.66 -13.68
N ALA A 162 1.91 9.72 -12.90
CA ALA A 162 1.90 9.84 -11.44
C ALA A 162 3.31 9.80 -10.83
N LYS A 163 4.27 9.11 -11.47
CA LYS A 163 5.70 9.22 -11.10
C LYS A 163 6.26 10.60 -11.41
N ASP A 164 6.02 11.11 -12.62
CA ASP A 164 6.50 12.42 -13.05
C ASP A 164 5.95 13.56 -12.18
N GLU A 165 4.71 13.42 -11.69
CA GLU A 165 4.06 14.37 -10.77
C GLU A 165 4.43 14.16 -9.29
N GLY A 166 5.26 13.15 -8.98
CA GLY A 166 5.75 12.87 -7.63
C GLY A 166 4.72 12.22 -6.70
N ALA A 167 3.60 11.71 -7.24
CA ALA A 167 2.61 10.99 -6.46
C ALA A 167 3.00 9.52 -6.22
N LEU A 168 3.62 8.87 -7.21
CA LEU A 168 4.28 7.59 -7.07
C LEU A 168 5.79 7.82 -7.03
N THR A 169 6.47 7.22 -6.06
CA THR A 169 7.92 7.26 -6.00
C THR A 169 8.52 6.30 -7.01
N GLU A 170 8.07 5.05 -6.99
CA GLU A 170 8.63 4.01 -7.84
C GLU A 170 7.60 2.90 -8.13
N VAL A 171 7.73 2.30 -9.31
CA VAL A 171 6.79 1.28 -9.82
C VAL A 171 7.59 0.08 -10.34
N TRP A 172 7.47 -1.05 -9.66
CA TRP A 172 8.11 -2.30 -10.04
C TRP A 172 7.12 -3.17 -10.78
N ALA A 173 7.39 -3.43 -12.07
CA ALA A 173 6.57 -4.31 -12.90
C ALA A 173 7.16 -5.72 -12.97
N ALA A 174 6.39 -6.70 -12.50
CA ALA A 174 6.68 -8.12 -12.67
C ALA A 174 5.96 -8.67 -13.90
N LEU A 175 6.71 -9.10 -14.92
CA LEU A 175 6.16 -9.64 -16.16
C LEU A 175 6.29 -11.17 -16.17
N SER A 176 5.16 -11.87 -16.23
CA SER A 176 5.13 -13.33 -16.09
C SER A 176 5.23 -14.10 -17.42
N ARG A 177 5.05 -13.43 -18.57
CA ARG A 177 5.04 -14.04 -19.91
C ARG A 177 5.70 -13.17 -20.97
N GLU A 178 6.60 -12.26 -20.56
CA GLU A 178 7.32 -11.41 -21.51
C GLU A 178 8.31 -12.25 -22.34
N PRO A 179 8.33 -12.12 -23.67
CA PRO A 179 9.28 -12.83 -24.52
C PRO A 179 10.72 -12.54 -24.11
N GLU A 180 11.58 -13.57 -24.16
CA GLU A 180 13.03 -13.46 -23.90
C GLU A 180 13.41 -12.98 -22.49
N GLN A 181 12.45 -12.90 -21.57
CA GLN A 181 12.70 -12.56 -20.17
C GLN A 181 12.31 -13.70 -19.23
N PRO A 182 13.01 -13.86 -18.10
CA PRO A 182 12.59 -14.79 -17.08
C PRO A 182 11.24 -14.37 -16.52
N LYS A 183 10.38 -15.37 -16.30
CA LYS A 183 9.09 -15.19 -15.64
C LYS A 183 9.30 -14.60 -14.25
N ARG A 184 8.66 -13.47 -13.95
CA ARG A 184 8.70 -12.81 -12.64
C ARG A 184 7.29 -12.58 -12.09
N TYR A 185 7.19 -12.64 -10.77
CA TYR A 185 6.02 -12.27 -9.99
C TYR A 185 6.34 -11.13 -9.01
N VAL A 186 5.29 -10.55 -8.43
CA VAL A 186 5.43 -9.40 -7.51
C VAL A 186 6.28 -9.74 -6.27
N GLN A 187 6.18 -10.98 -5.77
CA GLN A 187 7.02 -11.47 -4.67
C GLN A 187 8.51 -11.57 -5.03
N ASP A 188 8.85 -11.77 -6.31
CA ASP A 188 10.24 -11.78 -6.74
C ASP A 188 10.80 -10.36 -6.70
N MET A 189 9.99 -9.37 -7.10
CA MET A 189 10.36 -7.96 -7.01
C MET A 189 10.50 -7.50 -5.55
N LEU A 190 9.59 -7.94 -4.65
CA LEU A 190 9.71 -7.66 -3.22
C LEU A 190 11.02 -8.19 -2.62
N LYS A 191 11.48 -9.36 -3.06
CA LYS A 191 12.77 -9.92 -2.60
C LYS A 191 13.98 -9.13 -3.09
N LEU A 192 13.91 -8.57 -4.30
CA LEU A 192 14.97 -7.71 -4.83
C LEU A 192 15.09 -6.41 -4.04
N GLU A 193 13.95 -5.85 -3.60
CA GLU A 193 13.86 -4.61 -2.83
C GLU A 193 13.70 -4.84 -1.32
N ALA A 194 14.08 -6.03 -0.84
CA ALA A 194 13.77 -6.47 0.51
C ALA A 194 14.26 -5.51 1.60
N PHE A 195 15.47 -4.97 1.43
CA PHE A 195 16.05 -4.01 2.37
C PHE A 195 15.19 -2.74 2.48
N ASP A 196 14.81 -2.15 1.36
CA ASP A 196 14.03 -0.90 1.32
C ASP A 196 12.61 -1.12 1.85
N VAL A 197 11.98 -2.23 1.47
CA VAL A 197 10.66 -2.64 1.98
C VAL A 197 10.70 -2.78 3.50
N CYS A 198 11.67 -3.51 4.06
CA CYS A 198 11.79 -3.68 5.50
C CYS A 198 12.12 -2.38 6.23
N GLU A 199 13.00 -1.53 5.68
CA GLU A 199 13.35 -0.23 6.26
C GLU A 199 12.13 0.69 6.36
N LYS A 200 11.37 0.82 5.27
CA LYS A 200 10.15 1.63 5.21
C LYS A 200 9.08 1.13 6.19
N LEU A 201 8.87 -0.17 6.31
CA LEU A 201 7.87 -0.71 7.23
C LEU A 201 8.28 -0.58 8.70
N LEU A 202 9.51 -0.96 9.03
CA LEU A 202 9.92 -1.09 10.43
C LEU A 202 10.46 0.20 11.02
N THR A 203 11.23 0.97 10.24
CA THR A 203 11.87 2.20 10.74
C THR A 203 10.98 3.41 10.53
N GLN A 204 10.28 3.47 9.39
CA GLN A 204 9.46 4.63 9.02
C GLN A 204 7.97 4.44 9.32
N GLN A 205 7.58 3.31 9.95
CA GLN A 205 6.18 2.98 10.27
C GLN A 205 5.27 3.04 9.04
N GLY A 206 5.80 2.59 7.90
CA GLY A 206 5.08 2.55 6.65
C GLY A 206 3.91 1.56 6.67
N HIS A 207 2.99 1.75 5.72
CA HIS A 207 1.85 0.87 5.55
C HIS A 207 2.04 -0.05 4.34
N PHE A 208 1.68 -1.33 4.50
CA PHE A 208 1.75 -2.34 3.44
C PHE A 208 0.34 -2.79 3.04
N TYR A 209 0.01 -2.62 1.75
CA TYR A 209 -1.29 -2.96 1.20
C TYR A 209 -1.18 -4.05 0.13
N VAL A 210 -2.09 -5.02 0.18
CA VAL A 210 -2.17 -6.08 -0.82
C VAL A 210 -3.57 -6.16 -1.40
N CYS A 211 -3.68 -6.15 -2.72
CA CYS A 211 -4.97 -6.32 -3.38
C CYS A 211 -4.85 -7.22 -4.61
N GLY A 212 -5.80 -8.14 -4.77
CA GLY A 212 -5.86 -9.04 -5.94
C GLY A 212 -6.37 -10.42 -5.57
N ASP A 213 -5.86 -11.43 -6.29
CA ASP A 213 -6.20 -12.83 -6.05
C ASP A 213 -5.77 -13.31 -4.66
N VAL A 214 -6.56 -14.20 -4.06
CA VAL A 214 -6.31 -14.72 -2.70
C VAL A 214 -4.99 -15.49 -2.61
N SER A 215 -4.70 -16.34 -3.60
CA SER A 215 -3.45 -17.13 -3.59
C SER A 215 -2.23 -16.22 -3.74
N MET A 216 -2.36 -15.17 -4.56
CA MET A 216 -1.32 -14.15 -4.70
C MET A 216 -1.10 -13.40 -3.38
N ALA A 217 -2.18 -13.02 -2.69
CA ALA A 217 -2.07 -12.33 -1.41
C ALA A 217 -1.38 -13.20 -0.35
N GLU A 218 -1.71 -14.50 -0.28
CA GLU A 218 -1.03 -15.46 0.61
C GLU A 218 0.47 -15.58 0.33
N ASP A 219 0.86 -15.65 -0.96
CA ASP A 219 2.26 -15.73 -1.37
C ASP A 219 3.04 -14.44 -1.05
N VAL A 220 2.41 -13.28 -1.24
CA VAL A 220 2.99 -11.97 -0.87
C VAL A 220 3.16 -11.88 0.64
N CYS A 221 2.14 -12.23 1.43
CA CYS A 221 2.22 -12.22 2.90
C CYS A 221 3.32 -13.15 3.41
N ARG A 222 3.43 -14.36 2.86
CA ARG A 222 4.51 -15.30 3.22
C ARG A 222 5.88 -14.73 2.87
N THR A 223 6.00 -14.12 1.69
CA THR A 223 7.25 -13.48 1.27
C THR A 223 7.64 -12.37 2.22
N LEU A 224 6.71 -11.47 2.56
CA LEU A 224 6.96 -10.40 3.52
C LEU A 224 7.42 -10.92 4.88
N GLN A 225 6.77 -11.96 5.41
CA GLN A 225 7.19 -12.59 6.67
C GLN A 225 8.62 -13.13 6.60
N THR A 226 9.00 -13.77 5.49
CA THR A 226 10.39 -14.23 5.27
C THR A 226 11.36 -13.05 5.25
N LEU A 227 11.03 -11.96 4.54
CA LEU A 227 11.89 -10.77 4.49
C LEU A 227 12.08 -10.15 5.88
N LEU A 228 11.01 -10.03 6.67
CA LEU A 228 11.10 -9.50 8.04
C LEU A 228 11.96 -10.38 8.96
N GLN A 229 11.88 -11.72 8.82
CA GLN A 229 12.74 -12.62 9.59
C GLN A 229 14.22 -12.49 9.19
N GLU A 230 14.49 -12.45 7.89
CA GLU A 230 15.87 -12.39 7.36
C GLU A 230 16.54 -11.04 7.63
N TYR A 231 15.84 -9.93 7.41
CA TYR A 231 16.42 -8.59 7.44
C TYR A 231 16.24 -7.85 8.77
N ALA A 232 15.24 -8.22 9.57
CA ALA A 232 14.98 -7.55 10.85
C ALA A 232 15.24 -8.43 12.07
N ALA A 233 15.76 -9.66 11.88
CA ALA A 233 15.98 -10.64 12.95
C ALA A 233 14.74 -10.87 13.83
N MET A 234 13.54 -10.65 13.26
CA MET A 234 12.27 -10.81 13.96
C MET A 234 11.97 -12.30 14.13
N SER A 235 11.36 -12.66 15.24
CA SER A 235 10.84 -14.01 15.46
C SER A 235 9.67 -14.31 14.52
N GLN A 236 9.38 -15.60 14.33
CA GLN A 236 8.26 -16.04 13.49
C GLN A 236 6.91 -15.46 13.95
N GLN A 237 6.73 -15.25 15.25
CA GLN A 237 5.50 -14.71 15.82
C GLN A 237 5.37 -13.20 15.54
N GLU A 238 6.44 -12.43 15.70
CA GLU A 238 6.43 -10.98 15.42
C GLU A 238 6.21 -10.68 13.93
N ALA A 239 6.78 -11.50 13.05
CA ALA A 239 6.57 -11.38 11.61
C ALA A 239 5.10 -11.64 11.22
N GLN A 240 4.41 -12.55 11.91
CA GLN A 240 2.98 -12.84 11.68
C GLN A 240 2.06 -11.75 12.21
N GLU A 241 2.45 -11.07 13.29
CA GLU A 241 1.69 -9.99 13.92
C GLU A 241 1.91 -8.63 13.22
N THR A 242 2.82 -8.55 12.25
CA THR A 242 3.08 -7.31 11.52
C THR A 242 1.82 -6.88 10.74
N PRO A 243 1.28 -5.67 10.97
CA PRO A 243 0.03 -5.24 10.34
C PRO A 243 0.18 -5.14 8.82
N THR A 244 -0.66 -5.88 8.10
CA THR A 244 -0.88 -5.73 6.65
C THR A 244 -2.34 -5.37 6.42
N THR A 245 -2.62 -4.53 5.43
CA THR A 245 -3.95 -3.96 5.18
C THR A 245 -4.51 -4.38 3.83
#